data_AF-A0A352VY00-F1
#
_entry.id   AF-A0A352VY00-F1
#
_cell.length_a   1.000
_cell.length_b   1.000
_cell.length_c   1.000
_cell.angle_alpha   90.00
_cell.angle_beta   90.00
_cell.angle_gamma   90.00
#
_symmetry.space_group_name_H-M   'P 1'
#
loop_
_entity.id
_entity.type
_entity.pdbx_description
1 polymer ?
#
loop_
_entity_poly.entity_id
_entity_poly.type
_entity_poly.pdbx_seq_one_letter_code
_entity_poly.pdbx_strand_id
1 'polypeptide(L)'
;MEEQIIFENRIFCFTGEFENYTRDELFNLVVKYGGLPAEKMTLDVHYLIYGSVPNPHFKYGAFGNKYKTAHEMLASKIGNIIGIFPEDIFLSSLENTTLNANRLLIKSDSLKLLKRISPGKPRMKRSEILLRPLDASNYDWSFYVPNCFNEELDIRQTIRTDPVKDANGDIVKKANGKPKTIQRLVWTQGNFFTFQKGDTIYDTSLAYQEWGHALKHIKRMITIKYAQPVEFEEWQNKRSPGEVIFSLTIFQNGELKESENKTLTQDEFVKYLIDG
;
A
#
# COMPACT_ATOMS: atom_id res chain seq x y z
N MET A 1 0.24 -3.40 12.66
CA MET A 1 1.00 -3.54 11.41
C MET A 1 1.30 -5.02 11.28
N GLU A 2 0.76 -5.68 10.27
CA GLU A 2 1.12 -7.09 10.00
C GLU A 2 2.55 -7.10 9.42
N GLU A 3 3.47 -7.80 10.09
CA GLU A 3 4.86 -7.90 9.65
C GLU A 3 4.94 -8.85 8.44
N GLN A 4 5.30 -8.31 7.28
CA GLN A 4 5.42 -9.08 6.04
C GLN A 4 6.81 -9.71 5.89
N ILE A 5 6.89 -11.01 5.64
CA ILE A 5 8.14 -11.71 5.32
C ILE A 5 8.55 -11.40 3.87
N ILE A 6 9.79 -10.95 3.69
CA ILE A 6 10.40 -10.67 2.39
C ILE A 6 11.42 -11.76 2.08
N PHE A 7 11.29 -12.45 0.93
CA PHE A 7 12.17 -13.56 0.56
C PHE A 7 13.43 -13.12 -0.19
N GLU A 8 13.30 -12.23 -1.16
CA GLU A 8 14.38 -11.86 -2.08
C GLU A 8 15.61 -11.31 -1.35
N ASN A 9 16.76 -11.95 -1.53
CA ASN A 9 18.05 -11.60 -0.93
C ASN A 9 18.01 -11.49 0.61
N ARG A 10 17.15 -12.29 1.26
CA ARG A 10 17.08 -12.38 2.73
C ARG A 10 17.55 -13.74 3.20
N ILE A 11 18.23 -13.75 4.34
CA ILE A 11 18.83 -14.96 4.91
C ILE A 11 17.88 -15.54 5.96
N PHE A 12 17.50 -16.80 5.78
CA PHE A 12 16.55 -17.52 6.63
C PHE A 12 17.24 -18.64 7.40
N CYS A 13 17.05 -18.68 8.72
CA CYS A 13 17.45 -19.81 9.54
C CYS A 13 16.20 -20.53 10.05
N PHE A 14 16.27 -21.86 10.11
CA PHE A 14 15.19 -22.71 10.61
C PHE A 14 15.59 -23.40 11.92
N THR A 15 14.63 -23.53 12.84
CA THR A 15 14.81 -24.22 14.12
C THR A 15 13.56 -25.02 14.50
N GLY A 16 13.73 -26.10 15.26
CA GLY A 16 12.62 -26.97 15.67
C GLY A 16 12.26 -28.03 14.62
N GLU A 17 11.16 -28.73 14.90
CA GLU A 17 10.53 -29.72 14.04
C GLU A 17 9.28 -29.11 13.39
N PHE A 18 9.08 -29.41 12.12
CA PHE A 18 8.05 -28.82 11.27
C PHE A 18 7.03 -29.90 10.92
N GLU A 19 5.76 -29.52 10.85
CA GLU A 19 4.65 -30.49 10.80
C GLU A 19 4.57 -31.21 9.45
N ASN A 20 4.81 -30.48 8.37
CA ASN A 20 4.58 -30.98 7.00
C ASN A 20 5.81 -30.90 6.09
N TYR A 21 6.96 -30.45 6.62
CA TYR A 21 8.16 -30.22 5.82
C TYR A 21 9.43 -30.67 6.53
N THR A 22 10.36 -31.23 5.78
CA THR A 22 11.74 -31.41 6.22
C THR A 22 12.50 -30.08 6.13
N ARG A 23 13.61 -29.97 6.86
CA ARG A 23 14.48 -28.79 6.81
C ARG A 23 15.03 -28.53 5.40
N ASP A 24 15.37 -29.59 4.68
CA ASP A 24 15.88 -29.48 3.32
C ASP A 24 14.79 -29.00 2.35
N GLU A 25 13.54 -29.44 2.52
CA GLU A 25 12.39 -28.92 1.76
C GLU A 25 12.15 -27.43 2.05
N LEU A 26 12.26 -27.00 3.30
CA LEU A 26 12.15 -25.58 3.67
C LEU A 26 13.30 -24.74 3.07
N PHE A 27 14.51 -25.28 3.04
CA PHE A 27 15.65 -24.63 2.38
C PHE A 27 15.39 -24.46 0.88
N ASN A 28 14.91 -25.53 0.23
CA ASN A 28 14.56 -25.50 -1.19
C ASN A 28 13.44 -24.49 -1.47
N LEU A 29 12.45 -24.36 -0.58
CA LEU A 29 11.42 -23.32 -0.67
C LEU A 29 12.05 -21.93 -0.59
N VAL A 30 12.88 -21.64 0.43
CA VAL A 30 13.54 -20.33 0.54
C VAL A 30 14.33 -19.97 -0.73
N VAL A 31 15.12 -20.91 -1.26
CA VAL A 31 15.87 -20.72 -2.50
C VAL A 31 14.93 -20.47 -3.69
N LYS A 32 13.86 -21.25 -3.81
CA LYS A 32 12.85 -21.11 -4.87
C LYS A 32 12.23 -19.70 -4.90
N TYR A 33 12.07 -19.05 -3.75
CA TYR A 33 11.53 -17.69 -3.65
C TYR A 33 12.61 -16.59 -3.54
N GLY A 34 13.86 -16.91 -3.85
CA GLY A 34 14.96 -15.93 -3.97
C GLY A 34 15.63 -15.56 -2.65
N GLY A 35 15.34 -16.28 -1.57
CA GLY A 35 16.05 -16.17 -0.30
C GLY A 35 17.25 -17.09 -0.21
N LEU A 36 17.99 -16.96 0.89
CA LEU A 36 19.21 -17.72 1.18
C LEU A 36 19.02 -18.50 2.48
N PRO A 37 18.96 -19.85 2.45
CA PRO A 37 18.89 -20.62 3.68
C PRO A 37 20.24 -20.61 4.41
N ALA A 38 20.18 -20.57 5.74
CA ALA A 38 21.33 -20.67 6.62
C ALA A 38 21.12 -21.77 7.66
N GLU A 39 22.12 -22.64 7.80
CA GLU A 39 22.09 -23.71 8.80
C GLU A 39 22.33 -23.18 10.22
N LYS A 40 23.07 -22.08 10.35
CA LYS A 40 23.50 -21.52 11.62
C LYS A 40 22.95 -20.11 11.80
N MET A 41 22.69 -19.77 13.06
CA MET A 41 22.35 -18.40 13.42
C MET A 41 23.63 -17.56 13.38
N THR A 42 23.68 -16.54 12.51
CA THR A 42 24.76 -15.56 12.39
C THR A 42 24.19 -14.16 12.40
N LEU A 43 25.05 -13.14 12.48
CA LEU A 43 24.62 -11.73 12.43
C LEU A 43 23.98 -11.33 11.09
N ASP A 44 24.20 -12.12 10.03
CA ASP A 44 23.64 -11.85 8.70
C ASP A 44 22.23 -12.44 8.52
N VAL A 45 21.76 -13.27 9.44
CA VAL A 45 20.43 -13.86 9.39
C VAL A 45 19.38 -12.77 9.54
N HIS A 46 18.43 -12.75 8.61
CA HIS A 46 17.34 -11.78 8.58
C HIS A 46 16.07 -12.33 9.25
N TYR A 47 15.78 -13.62 9.06
CA TYR A 47 14.58 -14.24 9.63
C TYR A 47 14.90 -15.57 10.30
N LEU A 48 14.35 -15.78 11.50
CA LEU A 48 14.32 -17.09 12.13
C LEU A 48 12.91 -17.66 12.04
N ILE A 49 12.77 -18.82 11.42
CA ILE A 49 11.51 -19.56 11.36
C ILE A 49 11.58 -20.73 12.34
N TYR A 50 10.57 -20.85 13.21
CA TYR A 50 10.47 -21.95 14.15
C TYR A 50 9.27 -22.85 13.84
N GLY A 51 9.51 -24.16 13.87
CA GLY A 51 8.48 -25.17 13.66
C GLY A 51 7.54 -25.28 14.87
N SER A 52 6.29 -25.63 14.59
CA SER A 52 5.20 -25.65 15.58
C SER A 52 5.06 -26.98 16.32
N VAL A 53 5.84 -28.01 15.96
CA VAL A 53 5.80 -29.32 16.62
C VAL A 53 6.43 -29.20 18.02
N PRO A 54 5.67 -29.48 19.11
CA PRO A 54 6.21 -29.43 20.46
C PRO A 54 7.27 -30.52 20.63
N ASN A 55 8.51 -30.14 20.92
CA ASN A 55 9.53 -31.13 21.24
C ASN A 55 9.39 -31.58 22.71
N PRO A 56 9.08 -32.87 22.96
CA PRO A 56 8.74 -33.39 24.28
C PRO A 56 9.89 -33.36 25.30
N HIS A 57 11.14 -33.10 24.87
CA HIS A 57 12.27 -32.90 25.78
C HIS A 57 12.33 -31.49 26.41
N PHE A 58 11.50 -30.54 25.96
CA PHE A 58 11.37 -29.23 26.60
C PHE A 58 10.25 -29.23 27.63
N LYS A 59 10.55 -29.76 28.82
CA LYS A 59 9.60 -29.95 29.94
C LYS A 59 8.88 -28.67 30.42
N TYR A 60 9.34 -27.48 30.01
CA TYR A 60 8.75 -26.16 30.33
C TYR A 60 8.88 -25.13 29.19
N GLY A 61 8.54 -25.49 27.95
CA GLY A 61 8.34 -24.50 26.87
C GLY A 61 9.57 -23.64 26.50
N ALA A 62 10.78 -24.14 26.73
CA ALA A 62 12.00 -23.37 26.51
C ALA A 62 12.42 -23.46 25.04
N PHE A 63 12.30 -22.34 24.33
CA PHE A 63 12.81 -22.22 22.96
C PHE A 63 14.32 -22.55 22.88
N GLY A 64 14.74 -23.21 21.78
CA GLY A 64 16.12 -23.65 21.59
C GLY A 64 17.14 -22.50 21.46
N ASN A 65 18.44 -22.82 21.53
CA ASN A 65 19.53 -21.81 21.52
C ASN A 65 19.43 -20.81 20.36
N LYS A 66 19.04 -21.27 19.16
CA LYS A 66 18.84 -20.39 17.99
C LYS A 66 17.76 -19.33 18.24
N TYR A 67 16.66 -19.71 18.88
CA TYR A 67 15.57 -18.78 19.21
C TYR A 67 16.01 -17.76 20.25
N LYS A 68 16.72 -18.19 21.30
CA LYS A 68 17.26 -17.26 22.31
C LYS A 68 18.22 -16.25 21.67
N THR A 69 19.16 -16.73 20.87
CA THR A 69 20.10 -15.86 20.14
C THR A 69 19.38 -14.89 19.22
N ALA A 70 18.40 -15.34 18.45
CA ALA A 70 17.61 -14.46 17.59
C ALA A 70 16.81 -13.42 18.39
N HIS A 71 16.20 -13.82 19.51
CA HIS A 71 15.44 -12.92 20.37
C HIS A 71 16.35 -11.84 20.99
N GLU A 72 17.54 -12.22 21.45
CA GLU A 72 18.56 -11.30 21.95
C GLU A 72 19.07 -10.35 20.86
N MET A 73 19.33 -10.85 19.64
CA MET A 73 19.73 -10.03 18.49
C MET A 73 18.65 -8.99 18.14
N LEU A 74 17.38 -9.38 18.14
CA LEU A 74 16.25 -8.50 17.84
C LEU A 74 16.07 -7.44 18.95
N ALA A 75 16.08 -7.86 20.22
CA ALA A 75 15.94 -6.95 21.36
C ALA A 75 17.11 -5.96 21.46
N SER A 76 18.33 -6.41 21.18
CA SER A 76 19.55 -5.59 21.24
C SER A 76 19.81 -4.81 19.95
N LYS A 77 19.02 -5.04 18.89
CA LYS A 77 19.20 -4.49 17.54
C LYS A 77 20.60 -4.75 16.97
N ILE A 78 21.10 -5.97 17.14
CA ILE A 78 22.43 -6.42 16.69
C ILE A 78 22.28 -7.33 15.47
N GLY A 79 23.05 -7.05 14.43
CA GLY A 79 22.99 -7.79 13.16
C GLY A 79 21.81 -7.36 12.29
N ASN A 80 21.47 -8.22 11.34
CA ASN A 80 20.50 -7.94 10.28
C ASN A 80 19.12 -8.59 10.55
N ILE A 81 18.89 -9.09 11.76
CA ILE A 81 17.63 -9.76 12.09
C ILE A 81 16.47 -8.77 12.01
N ILE A 82 15.43 -9.19 11.28
CA ILE A 82 14.21 -8.43 11.03
C ILE A 82 13.07 -9.04 11.85
N GLY A 83 12.97 -10.37 11.91
CA GLY A 83 11.85 -11.00 12.59
C GLY A 83 12.04 -12.48 12.91
N ILE A 84 11.17 -12.96 13.82
CA ILE A 84 11.10 -14.35 14.27
C ILE A 84 9.65 -14.80 14.09
N PHE A 85 9.43 -15.80 13.24
CA PHE A 85 8.08 -16.20 12.83
C PHE A 85 7.83 -17.70 13.00
N PRO A 86 6.59 -18.09 13.36
CA PRO A 86 6.17 -19.48 13.31
C PRO A 86 6.02 -20.00 11.87
N GLU A 87 6.00 -21.33 11.75
CA GLU A 87 5.88 -22.06 10.48
C GLU A 87 4.66 -21.65 9.63
N ASP A 88 3.50 -21.45 10.24
CA ASP A 88 2.26 -21.11 9.56
C ASP A 88 2.35 -19.74 8.85
N ILE A 89 2.88 -18.72 9.52
CA ILE A 89 3.09 -17.38 8.95
C ILE A 89 4.10 -17.44 7.78
N PHE A 90 5.15 -18.23 7.92
CA PHE A 90 6.10 -18.48 6.84
C PHE A 90 5.42 -19.11 5.62
N LEU A 91 4.63 -20.16 5.81
CA LEU A 91 3.95 -20.86 4.70
C LEU A 91 2.91 -19.96 4.02
N SER A 92 2.09 -19.21 4.78
CA SER A 92 1.14 -18.26 4.20
C SER A 92 1.85 -17.16 3.38
N SER A 93 3.05 -16.74 3.79
CA SER A 93 3.84 -15.76 3.04
C SER A 93 4.39 -16.31 1.70
N LEU A 94 4.66 -17.61 1.61
CA LEU A 94 5.06 -18.28 0.36
C LEU A 94 3.90 -18.35 -0.64
N GLU A 95 2.69 -18.65 -0.17
CA GLU A 95 1.49 -18.72 -1.01
C GLU A 95 1.18 -17.36 -1.65
N ASN A 96 1.25 -16.30 -0.85
CA ASN A 96 1.11 -14.92 -1.32
C ASN A 96 2.20 -14.55 -2.34
N THR A 97 3.43 -15.00 -2.14
CA THR A 97 4.54 -14.78 -3.09
C THR A 97 4.32 -15.56 -4.39
N THR A 98 3.77 -16.77 -4.33
CA THR A 98 3.47 -17.63 -5.50
C THR A 98 2.33 -17.06 -6.34
N LEU A 99 1.26 -16.58 -5.70
CA LEU A 99 0.15 -15.90 -6.36
C LEU A 99 0.64 -14.65 -7.09
N ASN A 100 1.55 -13.89 -6.48
CA ASN A 100 2.16 -12.71 -7.09
C ASN A 100 3.14 -13.05 -8.23
N ALA A 101 3.96 -14.09 -8.09
CA ALA A 101 4.91 -14.54 -9.11
C ALA A 101 4.21 -15.13 -10.35
N ASN A 102 3.16 -15.93 -10.18
CA ASN A 102 2.35 -16.44 -11.29
C ASN A 102 1.62 -15.30 -12.04
N ARG A 103 1.20 -14.25 -11.33
CA ARG A 103 0.67 -13.00 -11.93
C ARG A 103 1.72 -12.20 -12.71
N LEU A 104 3.01 -12.34 -12.36
CA LEU A 104 4.14 -11.65 -12.98
C LEU A 104 4.72 -12.41 -14.18
N LEU A 105 4.79 -13.74 -14.14
CA LEU A 105 5.26 -14.60 -15.25
C LEU A 105 4.32 -14.58 -16.45
N ILE A 106 3.00 -14.62 -16.20
CA ILE A 106 1.98 -14.41 -17.25
C ILE A 106 2.10 -13.00 -17.86
N LYS A 107 2.53 -12.01 -17.07
CA LYS A 107 2.77 -10.64 -17.55
C LYS A 107 4.05 -10.53 -18.40
N SER A 108 5.14 -11.22 -18.06
CA SER A 108 6.47 -10.95 -18.62
C SER A 108 6.69 -11.40 -20.06
N ASP A 109 6.16 -12.57 -20.45
CA ASP A 109 6.33 -13.08 -21.82
C ASP A 109 5.38 -12.41 -22.80
N SER A 110 4.16 -12.10 -22.37
CA SER A 110 3.22 -11.25 -23.10
C SER A 110 3.74 -9.82 -23.26
N LEU A 111 4.42 -9.26 -22.25
CA LEU A 111 5.01 -7.90 -22.27
C LEU A 111 6.15 -7.75 -23.28
N LYS A 112 6.96 -8.79 -23.53
CA LYS A 112 8.03 -8.73 -24.54
C LYS A 112 7.48 -8.72 -25.97
N LEU A 113 6.40 -9.47 -26.20
CA LEU A 113 5.68 -9.49 -27.49
C LEU A 113 4.87 -8.19 -27.70
N LEU A 114 4.18 -7.70 -26.66
CA LEU A 114 3.44 -6.43 -26.67
C LEU A 114 4.34 -5.21 -26.84
N LYS A 115 5.53 -5.17 -26.24
CA LYS A 115 6.48 -4.03 -26.40
C LYS A 115 6.99 -3.86 -27.84
N ARG A 116 6.92 -4.91 -28.67
CA ARG A 116 7.26 -4.86 -30.11
C ARG A 116 6.07 -4.47 -30.99
N ILE A 117 4.84 -4.56 -30.50
CA ILE A 117 3.61 -4.38 -31.30
C ILE A 117 2.76 -3.18 -30.82
N SER A 118 2.90 -2.71 -29.58
CA SER A 118 2.10 -1.61 -29.05
C SER A 118 2.70 -0.24 -29.37
N PRO A 119 1.99 0.65 -30.09
CA PRO A 119 2.23 2.09 -29.94
C PRO A 119 2.05 2.45 -28.45
N GLY A 120 2.89 3.38 -27.95
CA GLY A 120 3.04 3.65 -26.52
C GLY A 120 1.73 3.72 -25.74
N LYS A 121 1.68 3.04 -24.59
CA LYS A 121 0.52 2.97 -23.69
C LYS A 121 -0.12 4.36 -23.50
N PRO A 122 -1.45 4.54 -23.67
CA PRO A 122 -2.11 5.76 -23.24
C PRO A 122 -2.06 5.83 -21.71
N ARG A 123 -1.10 6.60 -21.18
CA ARG A 123 -1.16 7.02 -19.77
C ARG A 123 -2.32 8.00 -19.64
N MET A 124 -3.33 7.67 -18.84
CA MET A 124 -4.36 8.65 -18.47
C MET A 124 -3.68 9.91 -17.95
N LYS A 125 -4.07 11.06 -18.50
CA LYS A 125 -3.46 12.34 -18.14
C LYS A 125 -3.79 12.64 -16.69
N ARG A 126 -2.74 12.77 -15.87
CA ARG A 126 -2.84 13.33 -14.52
C ARG A 126 -2.98 14.85 -14.63
N SER A 127 -3.80 15.44 -13.78
CA SER A 127 -3.97 16.88 -13.67
C SER A 127 -2.95 17.49 -12.70
N GLU A 128 -2.46 18.70 -12.97
CA GLU A 128 -1.76 19.53 -11.97
C GLU A 128 -2.75 20.28 -11.06
N ILE A 129 -4.02 20.39 -11.47
CA ILE A 129 -5.11 20.90 -10.65
C ILE A 129 -5.61 19.75 -9.76
N LEU A 130 -5.42 19.90 -8.45
CA LEU A 130 -5.90 18.96 -7.45
C LEU A 130 -7.35 19.32 -7.08
N LEU A 131 -8.22 18.33 -6.94
CA LEU A 131 -9.57 18.50 -6.40
C LEU A 131 -9.51 18.94 -4.93
N ARG A 132 -8.52 18.43 -4.20
CA ARG A 132 -8.26 18.77 -2.80
C ARG A 132 -6.94 19.55 -2.69
N PRO A 133 -6.94 20.80 -2.21
CA PRO A 133 -5.70 21.52 -1.98
C PRO A 133 -4.89 20.83 -0.87
N LEU A 134 -3.56 20.91 -0.98
CA LEU A 134 -2.65 20.35 0.02
C LEU A 134 -2.66 21.14 1.32
N ASP A 135 -3.09 22.39 1.24
CA ASP A 135 -3.11 23.36 2.32
C ASP A 135 -4.53 23.38 2.91
N ALA A 136 -4.65 23.10 4.21
CA ALA A 136 -5.94 22.97 4.90
C ALA A 136 -6.71 24.30 5.06
N SER A 137 -6.18 25.42 4.56
CA SER A 137 -6.75 26.76 4.72
C SER A 137 -7.85 27.10 3.71
N ASN A 138 -7.99 26.36 2.60
CA ASN A 138 -8.99 26.61 1.56
C ASN A 138 -9.85 25.37 1.33
N TYR A 139 -10.63 25.02 2.35
CA TYR A 139 -11.34 23.76 2.41
C TYR A 139 -12.85 23.96 2.20
N ASP A 140 -13.27 24.05 0.94
CA ASP A 140 -14.67 24.30 0.55
C ASP A 140 -15.52 23.02 0.42
N TRP A 141 -14.96 21.84 0.77
CA TRP A 141 -15.70 20.59 0.70
C TRP A 141 -16.63 20.41 1.91
N SER A 142 -17.79 19.81 1.69
CA SER A 142 -18.73 19.41 2.74
C SER A 142 -18.14 18.47 3.79
N PHE A 143 -17.12 17.69 3.43
CA PHE A 143 -16.40 16.77 4.32
C PHE A 143 -14.91 17.02 4.32
N TYR A 144 -14.27 17.06 5.49
CA TYR A 144 -12.82 17.20 5.69
C TYR A 144 -12.05 15.90 5.48
N VAL A 145 -11.26 15.89 4.42
CA VAL A 145 -10.42 14.78 3.94
C VAL A 145 -8.95 15.14 4.23
N PRO A 146 -8.33 14.53 5.25
CA PRO A 146 -6.95 14.82 5.62
C PRO A 146 -5.94 14.30 4.58
N ASN A 147 -4.69 14.76 4.71
CA ASN A 147 -3.59 14.38 3.81
C ASN A 147 -3.27 12.88 3.78
N CYS A 148 -3.69 12.10 4.80
CA CYS A 148 -3.53 10.65 4.76
C CYS A 148 -4.35 9.99 3.65
N PHE A 149 -5.40 10.65 3.13
CA PHE A 149 -6.19 10.18 1.98
C PHE A 149 -5.60 10.58 0.61
N ASN A 150 -4.34 11.05 0.57
CA ASN A 150 -3.72 11.43 -0.69
C ASN A 150 -3.62 10.25 -1.65
N GLU A 151 -3.31 9.04 -1.15
CA GLU A 151 -3.21 7.86 -2.01
C GLU A 151 -4.59 7.46 -2.57
N GLU A 152 -5.62 7.52 -1.73
CA GLU A 152 -7.01 7.22 -2.07
C GLU A 152 -7.59 8.20 -3.08
N LEU A 153 -7.12 9.45 -3.08
CA LEU A 153 -7.45 10.46 -4.08
C LEU A 153 -6.53 10.46 -5.32
N ASP A 154 -5.57 9.52 -5.39
CA ASP A 154 -4.50 9.45 -6.39
C ASP A 154 -3.74 10.78 -6.52
N ILE A 155 -3.41 11.41 -5.40
CA ILE A 155 -2.59 12.61 -5.29
C ILE A 155 -1.15 12.19 -4.97
N ARG A 156 -0.21 12.54 -5.87
CA ARG A 156 1.23 12.29 -5.67
C ARG A 156 2.10 13.25 -6.47
N GLN A 157 3.35 13.36 -6.06
CA GLN A 157 4.36 14.09 -6.82
C GLN A 157 4.72 13.33 -8.11
N THR A 158 4.77 14.04 -9.23
CA THR A 158 5.23 13.50 -10.51
C THR A 158 6.20 14.47 -11.18
N ILE A 159 7.11 13.91 -11.97
CA ILE A 159 8.05 14.70 -12.76
C ILE A 159 7.36 15.17 -14.03
N ARG A 160 7.29 16.48 -14.22
CA ARG A 160 6.87 17.12 -15.47
C ARG A 160 8.07 17.67 -16.20
N THR A 161 8.02 17.55 -17.52
CA THR A 161 9.07 18.02 -18.42
C THR A 161 8.50 19.16 -19.24
N ASP A 162 8.97 20.36 -18.95
CA ASP A 162 8.49 21.58 -19.60
C ASP A 162 9.57 22.15 -20.53
N PRO A 163 9.19 22.77 -21.66
CA PRO A 163 10.13 23.50 -22.48
C PRO A 163 10.66 24.71 -21.72
N VAL A 164 11.97 24.94 -21.79
CA VAL A 164 12.60 26.16 -21.29
C VAL A 164 12.20 27.30 -22.20
N LYS A 165 11.69 28.39 -21.61
CA LYS A 165 11.33 29.62 -22.33
C LYS A 165 12.36 30.72 -22.03
N ASP A 166 12.62 31.58 -23.01
CA ASP A 166 13.45 32.77 -22.82
C ASP A 166 12.64 33.95 -22.23
N ALA A 167 13.27 35.12 -22.09
CA ALA A 167 12.63 36.32 -21.54
C ALA A 167 11.43 36.82 -22.36
N ASN A 168 11.34 36.45 -23.64
CA ASN A 168 10.24 36.80 -24.53
C ASN A 168 9.14 35.73 -24.55
N GLY A 169 9.35 34.60 -23.87
CA GLY A 169 8.41 33.49 -23.81
C GLY A 169 8.62 32.42 -24.89
N ASP A 170 9.65 32.56 -25.72
CA ASP A 170 9.95 31.64 -26.81
C ASP A 170 10.68 30.38 -26.33
N ILE A 171 10.39 29.23 -26.95
CA ILE A 171 11.00 27.95 -26.57
C ILE A 171 12.47 27.95 -26.98
N VAL A 172 13.35 27.84 -25.98
CA VAL A 172 14.79 27.67 -26.17
C VAL A 172 15.05 26.31 -26.81
N LYS A 173 15.73 26.30 -27.96
CA LYS A 173 16.12 25.07 -28.68
C LYS A 173 17.59 24.73 -28.43
N LYS A 174 17.91 23.43 -28.45
CA LYS A 174 19.27 22.91 -28.46
C LYS A 174 19.87 23.07 -29.87
N ALA A 175 21.19 22.90 -30.00
CA ALA A 175 21.89 22.96 -31.30
C ALA A 175 21.32 22.00 -32.36
N ASN A 176 20.70 20.90 -31.93
CA ASN A 176 20.03 19.93 -32.80
C ASN A 176 18.57 20.28 -33.16
N GLY A 177 18.12 21.50 -32.86
CA GLY A 177 16.77 21.99 -33.13
C GLY A 177 15.67 21.49 -32.17
N LYS A 178 15.97 20.55 -31.26
CA LYS A 178 15.00 20.04 -30.27
C LYS A 178 14.82 21.02 -29.11
N PRO A 179 13.63 21.13 -28.50
CA PRO A 179 13.42 21.96 -27.32
C PRO A 179 14.39 21.60 -26.19
N LYS A 180 14.97 22.61 -25.56
CA LYS A 180 15.61 22.46 -24.25
C LYS A 180 14.47 22.29 -23.24
N THR A 181 14.58 21.27 -22.40
CA THR A 181 13.56 20.95 -21.41
C THR A 181 14.14 21.04 -20.00
N ILE A 182 13.28 21.36 -19.04
CA ILE A 182 13.55 21.31 -17.61
C ILE A 182 12.58 20.34 -16.95
N GLN A 183 13.05 19.63 -15.94
CA GLN A 183 12.21 18.76 -15.13
C GLN A 183 11.83 19.47 -13.85
N ARG A 184 10.54 19.46 -13.49
CA ARG A 184 10.05 19.93 -12.20
C ARG A 184 9.23 18.85 -11.51
N LEU A 185 9.35 18.79 -10.19
CA LEU A 185 8.54 17.91 -9.35
C LEU A 185 7.27 18.69 -8.95
N VAL A 186 6.11 18.19 -9.36
CA VAL A 186 4.82 18.84 -9.09
C VAL A 186 3.81 17.84 -8.55
N TRP A 187 2.96 18.29 -7.63
CA TRP A 187 1.82 17.49 -7.19
C TRP A 187 0.82 17.33 -8.32
N THR A 188 0.30 16.13 -8.47
CA THR A 188 -0.68 15.82 -9.50
C THR A 188 -1.70 14.84 -8.98
N GLN A 189 -2.92 15.00 -9.48
CA GLN A 189 -4.02 14.11 -9.22
C GLN A 189 -4.32 13.27 -10.45
N GLY A 190 -4.50 11.96 -10.26
CA GLY A 190 -5.08 11.11 -11.29
C GLY A 190 -6.52 10.76 -10.97
N ASN A 191 -7.01 9.68 -11.58
CA ASN A 191 -8.42 9.32 -11.58
C ASN A 191 -8.65 7.92 -10.97
N PHE A 192 -7.67 7.43 -10.19
CA PHE A 192 -7.71 6.11 -9.55
C PHE A 192 -8.09 6.24 -8.08
N PHE A 193 -9.38 6.45 -7.83
CA PHE A 193 -9.89 6.55 -6.46
C PHE A 193 -9.99 5.17 -5.82
N THR A 194 -9.49 5.06 -4.58
CA THR A 194 -9.24 3.75 -3.93
C THR A 194 -9.57 3.74 -2.43
N PHE A 195 -10.68 4.40 -2.04
CA PHE A 195 -11.16 4.33 -0.66
C PHE A 195 -11.40 2.89 -0.19
N GLN A 196 -11.26 2.64 1.11
CA GLN A 196 -11.28 1.32 1.72
C GLN A 196 -12.37 1.16 2.78
N LYS A 197 -12.76 -0.08 3.06
CA LYS A 197 -13.66 -0.40 4.16
C LYS A 197 -13.02 0.01 5.49
N GLY A 198 -13.79 0.70 6.32
CA GLY A 198 -13.36 1.19 7.63
C GLY A 198 -12.90 2.65 7.61
N ASP A 199 -12.66 3.22 6.44
CA ASP A 199 -12.34 4.64 6.31
C ASP A 199 -13.46 5.48 6.91
N THR A 200 -13.05 6.46 7.72
CA THR A 200 -13.95 7.38 8.40
C THR A 200 -13.55 8.81 8.08
N ILE A 201 -14.53 9.59 7.64
CA ILE A 201 -14.33 10.98 7.18
C ILE A 201 -15.34 11.87 7.90
N TYR A 202 -14.85 12.98 8.46
CA TYR A 202 -15.66 13.92 9.24
C TYR A 202 -15.90 15.21 8.49
N ASP A 203 -16.92 15.97 8.88
CA ASP A 203 -17.24 17.27 8.27
C ASP A 203 -16.35 18.45 8.71
N THR A 204 -15.39 18.19 9.60
CA THR A 204 -14.49 19.23 10.12
C THR A 204 -13.08 18.72 10.34
N SER A 205 -12.09 19.60 10.13
CA SER A 205 -10.68 19.33 10.47
C SER A 205 -10.45 19.14 11.97
N LEU A 206 -11.32 19.73 12.82
CA LEU A 206 -11.23 19.61 14.27
C LEU A 206 -11.52 18.20 14.78
N ALA A 207 -12.10 17.34 13.93
CA ALA A 207 -12.40 15.95 14.26
C ALA A 207 -11.15 15.09 14.49
N TYR A 208 -10.01 15.52 13.95
CA TYR A 208 -8.74 14.79 14.01
C TYR A 208 -7.84 15.26 15.18
N GLN A 209 -8.44 15.94 16.15
CA GLN A 209 -7.79 16.34 17.41
C GLN A 209 -8.15 15.33 18.52
N GLU A 210 -7.82 15.64 19.78
CA GLU A 210 -8.24 14.80 20.90
C GLU A 210 -9.76 14.61 20.94
N TRP A 211 -10.19 13.37 21.20
CA TRP A 211 -11.58 12.93 21.02
C TRP A 211 -12.61 13.80 21.76
N GLY A 212 -12.34 14.18 23.02
CA GLY A 212 -13.24 15.02 23.80
C GLY A 212 -13.41 16.44 23.24
N HIS A 213 -12.42 16.94 22.51
CA HIS A 213 -12.51 18.21 21.79
C HIS A 213 -13.19 18.01 20.44
N ALA A 214 -12.76 17.00 19.68
CA ALA A 214 -13.30 16.63 18.37
C ALA A 214 -14.84 16.46 18.38
N LEU A 215 -15.37 15.74 19.37
CA LEU A 215 -16.81 15.48 19.52
C LEU A 215 -17.68 16.73 19.57
N LYS A 216 -17.15 17.88 20.01
CA LYS A 216 -17.89 19.13 20.09
C LYS A 216 -18.08 19.80 18.73
N HIS A 217 -17.29 19.41 17.74
CA HIS A 217 -17.24 20.04 16.43
C HIS A 217 -17.77 19.16 15.30
N ILE A 218 -17.74 17.84 15.47
CA ILE A 218 -18.28 16.88 14.50
C ILE A 218 -19.80 17.03 14.45
N LYS A 219 -20.36 17.30 13.26
CA LYS A 219 -21.82 17.23 13.03
C LYS A 219 -22.19 16.07 12.14
N ARG A 220 -21.28 15.67 11.24
CA ARG A 220 -21.49 14.58 10.29
C ARG A 220 -20.25 13.71 10.18
N MET A 221 -20.46 12.41 10.10
CA MET A 221 -19.41 11.42 9.90
C MET A 221 -19.84 10.43 8.82
N ILE A 222 -18.94 10.14 7.90
CA ILE A 222 -19.08 9.05 6.93
C ILE A 222 -18.25 7.88 7.41
N THR A 223 -18.81 6.68 7.34
CA THR A 223 -18.06 5.44 7.55
C THR A 223 -18.26 4.51 6.37
N ILE A 224 -17.17 4.15 5.69
CA ILE A 224 -17.19 3.26 4.54
C ILE A 224 -17.35 1.81 5.03
N LYS A 225 -18.44 1.16 4.61
CA LYS A 225 -18.79 -0.22 4.99
C LYS A 225 -18.22 -1.23 4.00
N TYR A 226 -18.10 -0.84 2.73
CA TYR A 226 -17.50 -1.62 1.65
C TYR A 226 -16.97 -0.69 0.57
N ALA A 227 -15.89 -1.08 -0.09
CA ALA A 227 -15.38 -0.36 -1.24
C ALA A 227 -14.70 -1.31 -2.23
N GLN A 228 -14.96 -1.08 -3.51
CA GLN A 228 -14.25 -1.63 -4.64
C GLN A 228 -13.53 -0.47 -5.36
N PRO A 229 -12.21 -0.56 -5.60
CA PRO A 229 -11.45 0.52 -6.21
C PRO A 229 -11.82 0.73 -7.68
N VAL A 230 -11.42 1.89 -8.21
CA VAL A 230 -11.41 2.12 -9.66
C VAL A 230 -10.44 1.14 -10.33
N GLU A 231 -10.93 0.42 -11.34
CA GLU A 231 -10.13 -0.49 -12.14
C GLU A 231 -9.99 -0.01 -13.59
N PHE A 232 -8.92 -0.44 -14.25
CA PHE A 232 -8.67 -0.11 -15.65
C PHE A 232 -8.33 -1.38 -16.44
N GLU A 233 -9.17 -1.69 -17.42
CA GLU A 233 -8.93 -2.76 -18.37
C GLU A 233 -8.06 -2.24 -19.52
N GLU A 234 -6.75 -2.51 -19.44
CA GLU A 234 -5.75 -2.02 -20.41
C GLU A 234 -6.10 -2.38 -21.87
N TRP A 235 -6.71 -3.57 -22.09
CA TRP A 235 -7.03 -4.08 -23.43
C TRP A 235 -8.21 -3.39 -24.10
N GLN A 236 -9.16 -2.89 -23.30
CA GLN A 236 -10.35 -2.22 -23.78
C GLN A 236 -10.27 -0.69 -23.61
N ASN A 237 -9.17 -0.18 -23.03
CA ASN A 237 -9.02 1.20 -22.61
C ASN A 237 -10.25 1.67 -21.79
N LYS A 238 -10.79 0.77 -20.97
CA LYS A 238 -12.06 0.95 -20.27
C LYS A 238 -11.80 1.12 -18.79
N ARG A 239 -12.33 2.20 -18.22
CA ARG A 239 -12.28 2.47 -16.79
C ARG A 239 -13.57 1.98 -16.15
N SER A 240 -13.44 1.13 -15.15
CA SER A 240 -14.52 0.72 -14.27
C SER A 240 -14.48 1.60 -13.02
N PRO A 241 -15.56 2.34 -12.70
CA PRO A 241 -15.51 3.42 -11.70
C PRO A 241 -15.46 2.93 -10.25
N GLY A 242 -15.44 1.61 -10.01
CA GLY A 242 -15.50 1.05 -8.67
C GLY A 242 -16.84 1.32 -7.98
N GLU A 243 -16.91 0.98 -6.71
CA GLU A 243 -18.09 1.12 -5.87
C GLU A 243 -17.69 1.49 -4.44
N VAL A 244 -18.51 2.28 -3.76
CA VAL A 244 -18.39 2.64 -2.35
C VAL A 244 -19.76 2.52 -1.72
N ILE A 245 -19.83 1.75 -0.63
CA ILE A 245 -21.01 1.67 0.24
C ILE A 245 -20.65 2.30 1.57
N PHE A 246 -21.38 3.32 1.99
CA PHE A 246 -21.11 4.05 3.23
C PHE A 246 -22.38 4.38 4.01
N SER A 247 -22.24 4.58 5.32
CA SER A 247 -23.28 5.17 6.16
C SER A 247 -22.94 6.62 6.49
N LEU A 248 -23.96 7.45 6.66
CA LEU A 248 -23.83 8.81 7.17
C LEU A 248 -24.38 8.85 8.59
N THR A 249 -23.55 9.24 9.55
CA THR A 249 -23.97 9.50 10.92
C THR A 249 -24.07 10.99 11.15
N ILE A 250 -25.23 11.43 11.63
CA ILE A 250 -25.51 12.82 11.97
C ILE A 250 -25.58 12.95 13.50
N PHE A 251 -24.86 13.94 14.02
CA PHE A 251 -24.86 14.30 15.43
C PHE A 251 -25.85 15.46 15.63
N GLN A 252 -26.99 15.18 16.27
CA GLN A 252 -28.02 16.18 16.56
C GLN A 252 -28.49 16.03 18.01
N ASN A 253 -28.50 17.12 18.77
CA ASN A 253 -29.04 17.17 20.14
C ASN A 253 -28.46 16.11 21.11
N GLY A 254 -27.20 15.72 20.92
CA GLY A 254 -26.55 14.69 21.74
C GLY A 254 -26.88 13.24 21.34
N GLU A 255 -27.68 13.04 20.28
CA GLU A 255 -27.98 11.74 19.71
C GLU A 255 -27.22 11.50 18.40
N LEU A 256 -26.82 10.25 18.21
CA LEU A 256 -26.22 9.73 16.99
C LEU A 256 -27.32 9.09 16.14
N LYS A 257 -27.58 9.63 14.96
CA LYS A 257 -28.49 9.04 13.98
C LYS A 257 -27.70 8.57 12.77
N GLU A 258 -27.52 7.26 12.67
CA GLU A 258 -26.97 6.62 11.46
C GLU A 258 -28.08 6.51 10.41
N SER A 259 -27.81 6.98 9.20
CA SER A 259 -28.69 6.79 8.04
C SER A 259 -28.57 5.38 7.49
N GLU A 260 -29.48 5.02 6.59
CA GLU A 260 -29.31 3.86 5.73
C GLU A 260 -28.03 3.98 4.89
N ASN A 261 -27.51 2.83 4.46
CA ASN A 261 -26.34 2.75 3.60
C ASN A 261 -26.64 3.35 2.22
N LYS A 262 -25.72 4.16 1.71
CA LYS A 262 -25.73 4.68 0.35
C LYS A 262 -24.68 3.95 -0.47
N THR A 263 -25.03 3.61 -1.71
CA THR A 263 -24.11 3.02 -2.69
C THR A 263 -23.86 4.03 -3.80
N LEU A 264 -22.59 4.35 -4.05
CA LEU A 264 -22.12 5.26 -5.09
C LEU A 264 -20.92 4.65 -5.80
N THR A 265 -20.58 5.14 -6.99
CA THR A 265 -19.23 4.92 -7.56
C THR A 265 -18.17 5.71 -6.77
N GLN A 266 -16.89 5.39 -6.97
CA GLN A 266 -15.81 6.14 -6.31
C GLN A 266 -15.79 7.63 -6.73
N ASP A 267 -16.09 7.94 -7.99
CA ASP A 267 -16.17 9.32 -8.49
C ASP A 267 -17.34 10.09 -7.86
N GLU A 268 -18.52 9.45 -7.78
CA GLU A 268 -19.69 10.03 -7.15
C GLU A 268 -19.49 10.21 -5.64
N PHE A 269 -18.75 9.31 -5.00
CA PHE A 269 -18.37 9.45 -3.59
C PHE A 269 -17.45 10.66 -3.37
N VAL A 270 -16.43 10.86 -4.22
CA VAL A 270 -15.60 12.08 -4.15
C VAL A 270 -16.45 13.34 -4.35
N LYS A 271 -17.38 13.31 -5.31
CA LYS A 271 -18.33 14.42 -5.51
C LYS A 271 -19.22 14.63 -4.28
N TYR A 272 -19.68 13.57 -3.64
CA TYR A 272 -20.44 13.63 -2.40
C TYR A 272 -19.65 14.27 -1.26
N LEU A 273 -18.34 14.00 -1.15
CA LEU A 273 -17.48 14.65 -0.16
C LEU A 273 -17.36 16.17 -0.41
N ILE A 274 -17.36 16.59 -1.68
CA ILE A 274 -17.31 18.00 -2.08
C ILE A 274 -18.65 18.68 -1.80
N ASP A 275 -19.74 18.14 -2.32
CA ASP A 275 -21.04 18.82 -2.38
C ASP A 275 -21.88 18.59 -1.10
N GLY A 276 -21.83 17.40 -0.49
CA GLY A 276 -22.54 17.02 0.75
C GLY A 276 -23.87 16.30 0.57
#